data_AF-A0A5C3NCA4-F1
#
_entry.id   AF-A0A5C3NCA4-F1
#
_cell.length_a   1.000
_cell.length_b   1.000
_cell.length_c   1.000
_cell.angle_alpha   90.00
_cell.angle_beta   90.00
_cell.angle_gamma   90.00
#
_symmetry.space_group_name_H-M   'P 1'
#
loop_
_entity.id
_entity.type
_entity.pdbx_description
1 polymer ?
#
loop_
_entity_poly.entity_id
_entity_poly.type
_entity_poly.pdbx_seq_one_letter_code
_entity_poly.pdbx_strand_id
1 'polypeptide(L)'
;MAIFGLWVINKAGGLVYQRNFADGLAQLTSNEYLVLAGTLHGIHAITSRLSPTGSSSGAQVIEGESFKMTILLTATGTKFVLLTSLTEMTAETVLQKVYEAYADAVMKNPFHTPEMPIRSEGFDTRITALIGTGQSS
;
A
#
# COMPACT_ATOMS: atom_id res chain seq x y z
N MET A 1 14.42 12.03 -4.22
CA MET A 1 13.63 10.79 -4.39
C MET A 1 12.30 10.98 -3.65
N ALA A 2 11.20 10.31 -4.00
CA ALA A 2 9.90 10.61 -3.39
C ALA A 2 8.99 9.40 -3.19
N ILE A 3 8.26 9.41 -2.08
CA ILE A 3 7.12 8.55 -1.75
C ILE A 3 5.87 9.42 -1.86
N PHE A 4 5.01 9.12 -2.83
CA PHE A 4 3.80 9.88 -3.11
C PHE A 4 2.65 9.45 -2.19
N GLY A 5 2.46 8.15 -1.98
CA GLY A 5 1.32 7.65 -1.22
C GLY A 5 1.47 6.22 -0.73
N LEU A 6 0.71 5.89 0.30
CA LEU A 6 0.61 4.56 0.92
C LEU A 6 -0.84 4.13 0.95
N TRP A 7 -1.14 2.95 0.42
CA TRP A 7 -2.45 2.31 0.51
C TRP A 7 -2.36 0.99 1.28
N VAL A 8 -3.40 0.68 2.04
CA VAL A 8 -3.62 -0.66 2.60
C VAL A 8 -4.95 -1.17 2.07
N ILE A 9 -4.89 -2.32 1.39
CA ILE A 9 -6.03 -2.98 0.77
C ILE A 9 -6.25 -4.29 1.52
N ASN A 10 -7.46 -4.49 2.03
CA ASN A 10 -7.81 -5.67 2.81
C ASN A 10 -7.87 -6.95 1.95
N LYS A 11 -8.15 -8.09 2.58
CA LYS A 11 -8.20 -9.38 1.89
C LYS A 11 -9.32 -9.42 0.85
N ALA A 12 -10.43 -8.74 1.12
CA ALA A 12 -11.57 -8.64 0.21
C ALA A 12 -11.38 -7.62 -0.95
N GLY A 13 -10.26 -6.90 -1.00
CA GLY A 13 -10.00 -5.90 -2.04
C GLY A 13 -10.53 -4.50 -1.75
N GLY A 14 -11.04 -4.26 -0.54
CA GLY A 14 -11.44 -2.94 -0.06
C GLY A 14 -10.24 -2.11 0.41
N LEU A 15 -10.22 -0.83 0.05
CA LEU A 15 -9.26 0.14 0.58
C LEU A 15 -9.60 0.44 2.04
N VAL A 16 -8.69 0.12 2.95
CA VAL A 16 -8.88 0.34 4.40
C VAL A 16 -7.97 1.44 4.96
N TYR A 17 -6.95 1.85 4.21
CA TYR A 17 -6.13 3.01 4.54
C TYR A 17 -5.58 3.65 3.27
N GLN A 18 -5.57 4.97 3.23
CA GLN A 18 -4.92 5.74 2.18
C GLN A 18 -4.34 7.00 2.79
N ARG A 19 -3.12 7.33 2.39
CA ARG A 19 -2.47 8.59 2.74
C ARG A 19 -1.52 9.03 1.64
N ASN A 20 -1.52 10.34 1.38
CA ASN A 20 -0.56 11.00 0.50
C ASN A 20 0.51 11.71 1.35
N PHE A 21 1.74 11.80 0.83
CA PHE A 21 2.88 12.41 1.53
C PHE A 21 3.53 13.53 0.71
N ALA A 22 3.84 13.25 -0.55
CA ALA A 22 4.42 14.21 -1.48
C ALA A 22 3.47 14.49 -2.65
N ASP A 23 3.57 15.71 -3.18
CA ASP A 23 2.93 16.07 -4.44
C ASP A 23 3.60 15.36 -5.63
N GLY A 24 2.97 15.44 -6.81
CA GLY A 24 3.50 14.88 -8.06
C GLY A 24 2.58 13.86 -8.72
N LEU A 25 1.57 13.38 -8.00
CA LEU A 25 0.46 12.61 -8.56
C LEU A 25 -0.82 13.44 -8.54
N ALA A 26 -1.76 13.08 -9.41
CA ALA A 26 -3.09 13.69 -9.43
C ALA A 26 -3.78 13.46 -8.07
N GLN A 27 -4.43 14.50 -7.57
CA GLN A 27 -5.28 14.39 -6.39
C GLN A 27 -6.59 13.73 -6.80
N LEU A 28 -6.91 12.61 -6.14
CA LEU A 28 -8.10 11.83 -6.42
C LEU A 28 -9.12 12.01 -5.30
N THR A 29 -10.39 11.87 -5.65
CA THR A 29 -11.49 11.76 -4.70
C THR A 29 -11.43 10.43 -3.96
N SER A 30 -12.09 10.35 -2.80
CA SER A 30 -12.17 9.11 -2.02
C SER A 30 -12.76 7.94 -2.82
N ASN A 31 -13.73 8.20 -3.68
CA ASN A 31 -14.35 7.17 -4.52
C ASN A 31 -13.40 6.66 -5.60
N GLU A 32 -12.59 7.53 -6.20
CA GLU A 32 -11.58 7.12 -7.18
C GLU A 32 -10.51 6.23 -6.53
N TYR A 33 -10.05 6.57 -5.32
CA TYR A 33 -9.14 5.69 -4.58
C TYR A 33 -9.77 4.31 -4.28
N LEU A 34 -11.04 4.27 -3.90
CA LEU A 34 -11.77 3.01 -3.67
C LEU A 34 -11.83 2.16 -4.95
N VAL A 35 -12.16 2.78 -6.09
CA VAL A 35 -12.19 2.11 -7.40
C VAL A 35 -10.80 1.59 -7.76
N LEU A 36 -9.75 2.42 -7.65
CA LEU A 36 -8.39 2.01 -7.98
C LEU A 36 -7.88 0.87 -7.11
N ALA A 37 -8.19 0.87 -5.81
CA ALA A 37 -7.84 -0.23 -4.92
C ALA A 37 -8.50 -1.55 -5.35
N GLY A 38 -9.79 -1.51 -5.70
CA GLY A 38 -10.52 -2.67 -6.23
C GLY A 38 -9.96 -3.15 -7.57
N THR A 39 -9.64 -2.23 -8.48
CA THR A 39 -8.98 -2.54 -9.76
C THR A 39 -7.63 -3.20 -9.54
N LEU A 40 -6.79 -2.64 -8.65
CA LEU A 40 -5.48 -3.20 -8.33
C LEU A 40 -5.60 -4.60 -7.71
N HIS A 41 -6.59 -4.82 -6.84
CA HIS A 41 -6.88 -6.13 -6.30
C HIS A 41 -7.21 -7.15 -7.39
N GLY A 42 -8.04 -6.76 -8.37
CA GLY A 42 -8.35 -7.58 -9.55
C GLY A 42 -7.13 -7.89 -10.40
N ILE A 43 -6.31 -6.88 -10.72
CA ILE A 43 -5.05 -7.04 -11.48
C ILE A 43 -4.12 -8.04 -10.76
N HIS A 44 -3.98 -7.90 -9.45
CA HIS A 44 -3.15 -8.79 -8.64
C HIS A 44 -3.65 -10.25 -8.68
N ALA A 45 -4.97 -10.47 -8.65
CA ALA A 45 -5.57 -11.80 -8.77
C ALA A 45 -5.43 -12.41 -10.18
N ILE A 46 -5.48 -11.59 -11.23
CA ILE A 46 -5.26 -12.05 -12.62
C ILE A 46 -3.80 -12.47 -12.80
N THR A 47 -2.87 -11.60 -12.39
CA THR A 47 -1.42 -11.81 -12.53
C THR A 47 -0.92 -13.00 -11.72
N SER A 48 -1.61 -13.40 -10.65
CA SER A 48 -1.29 -14.63 -9.89
C SER A 48 -1.59 -15.91 -10.67
N ARG A 49 -2.36 -15.82 -11.77
CA ARG A 49 -2.74 -16.95 -12.64
C ARG A 49 -2.14 -16.87 -14.04
N LEU A 50 -1.41 -15.80 -14.36
CA LEU A 50 -0.94 -15.51 -15.71
C LEU A 50 0.51 -15.99 -15.97
N SER A 51 1.23 -16.47 -14.96
CA SER A 51 2.64 -16.83 -15.14
C SER A 51 2.81 -18.03 -16.08
N PRO A 52 3.63 -17.89 -17.14
CA PRO A 52 3.86 -18.98 -18.09
C PRO A 52 4.81 -20.06 -17.54
N THR A 53 5.51 -19.79 -16.44
CA THR A 53 6.59 -20.65 -15.89
C THR A 53 6.21 -21.34 -14.59
N GLY A 54 4.97 -21.22 -14.12
CA GLY A 54 4.48 -21.91 -12.93
C GLY A 54 3.63 -21.02 -12.01
N SER A 55 3.64 -21.33 -10.71
CA SER A 55 2.90 -20.55 -9.71
C SER A 55 3.40 -19.11 -9.63
N SER A 56 2.47 -18.17 -9.50
CA SER A 56 2.73 -16.73 -9.34
C SER A 56 2.09 -16.21 -8.07
N SER A 57 2.74 -15.23 -7.44
CA SER A 57 2.25 -14.54 -6.24
C SER A 57 1.50 -13.24 -6.56
N GLY A 58 1.15 -13.01 -7.84
CA GLY A 58 0.51 -11.78 -8.29
C GLY A 58 1.48 -10.63 -8.52
N ALA A 59 0.95 -9.48 -8.96
CA ALA A 59 1.73 -8.28 -9.26
C ALA A 59 2.45 -7.76 -8.00
N GLN A 60 3.77 -7.59 -8.11
CA GLN A 60 4.63 -7.04 -7.05
C GLN A 60 5.07 -5.60 -7.35
N VAL A 61 5.25 -5.26 -8.63
CA VAL A 61 5.65 -3.94 -9.09
C VAL A 61 4.84 -3.57 -10.33
N ILE A 62 4.32 -2.36 -10.38
CA ILE A 62 3.73 -1.74 -11.56
C ILE A 62 4.42 -0.40 -11.76
N GLU A 63 5.06 -0.21 -12.91
CA GLU A 63 5.82 0.98 -13.22
C GLU A 63 5.14 1.72 -14.39
N GLY A 64 4.91 3.03 -14.20
CA GLY A 64 4.49 3.95 -15.24
C GLY A 64 5.63 4.90 -15.62
N GLU A 65 5.31 5.96 -16.37
CA GLU A 65 6.35 6.91 -16.81
C GLU A 65 6.87 7.81 -15.68
N SER A 66 6.05 8.09 -14.67
CA SER A 66 6.37 9.05 -13.60
C SER A 66 6.39 8.43 -12.20
N PHE A 67 5.84 7.23 -12.05
CA PHE A 67 5.67 6.59 -10.75
C PHE A 67 5.87 5.09 -10.81
N LYS A 68 6.24 4.54 -9.67
CA LYS A 68 6.37 3.11 -9.43
C LYS A 68 5.50 2.74 -8.23
N MET A 69 4.69 1.72 -8.42
CA MET A 69 3.84 1.12 -7.39
C MET A 69 4.46 -0.21 -6.97
N THR A 70 4.86 -0.32 -5.71
CA THR A 70 5.36 -1.57 -5.11
C THR A 70 4.28 -2.16 -4.20
N ILE A 71 4.05 -3.46 -4.31
CA ILE A 71 2.95 -4.19 -3.66
C ILE A 71 3.54 -5.31 -2.81
N LEU A 72 3.31 -5.22 -1.50
CA LEU A 72 3.60 -6.28 -0.53
C LEU A 72 2.30 -7.01 -0.18
N LEU A 73 2.15 -8.25 -0.64
CA LEU A 73 1.09 -9.15 -0.21
C LEU A 73 1.55 -9.92 1.04
N THR A 74 0.79 -9.82 2.12
CA THR A 74 1.02 -10.59 3.35
C THR A 74 0.37 -11.97 3.28
N ALA A 75 0.82 -12.92 4.13
CA ALA A 75 0.23 -14.25 4.23
C ALA A 75 -1.26 -14.22 4.67
N THR A 76 -1.71 -13.16 5.34
CA THR A 76 -3.12 -12.98 5.72
C THR A 76 -3.99 -12.43 4.59
N GLY A 77 -3.39 -12.04 3.46
CA GLY A 77 -4.08 -11.56 2.26
C GLY A 77 -4.20 -10.03 2.14
N THR A 78 -3.77 -9.29 3.17
CA THR A 78 -3.70 -7.81 3.16
C THR A 78 -2.55 -7.35 2.26
N LYS A 79 -2.80 -6.33 1.45
CA LYS A 79 -1.82 -5.75 0.51
C LYS A 79 -1.43 -4.36 0.98
N PHE A 80 -0.14 -4.11 1.07
CA PHE A 80 0.42 -2.80 1.32
C PHE A 80 1.03 -2.30 0.02
N VAL A 81 0.66 -1.09 -0.37
CA VAL A 81 0.99 -0.54 -1.68
C VAL A 81 1.66 0.81 -1.50
N LEU A 82 2.87 0.96 -1.99
CA LEU A 82 3.63 2.21 -1.92
C LEU A 82 3.77 2.79 -3.34
N LEU A 83 3.34 4.03 -3.51
CA LEU A 83 3.54 4.79 -4.73
C LEU A 83 4.76 5.70 -4.53
N THR A 84 5.71 5.62 -5.45
CA THR A 84 7.02 6.27 -5.35
C THR A 84 7.48 6.81 -6.70
N SER A 85 8.50 7.67 -6.71
CA SER A 85 9.25 8.03 -7.92
C SER A 85 10.03 6.83 -8.44
N LEU A 86 10.31 6.78 -9.75
CA LEU A 86 11.03 5.66 -10.38
C LEU A 86 12.41 5.33 -9.76
N THR A 87 13.08 6.33 -9.19
CA THR A 87 14.42 6.20 -8.60
C THR A 87 14.40 5.81 -7.12
N GLU A 88 13.23 5.63 -6.51
CA GLU A 88 13.13 5.26 -5.10
C GLU A 88 13.44 3.77 -4.90
N MET A 89 14.43 3.49 -4.05
CA MET A 89 14.97 2.13 -3.84
C MET A 89 14.52 1.52 -2.52
N THR A 90 13.94 2.30 -1.61
CA THR A 90 13.62 1.84 -0.25
C THR A 90 12.22 1.25 -0.09
N ALA A 91 11.43 1.19 -1.18
CA ALA A 91 10.00 0.86 -1.15
C ALA A 91 9.68 -0.45 -0.40
N GLU A 92 10.41 -1.53 -0.67
CA GLU A 92 10.20 -2.83 0.00
C GLU A 92 10.50 -2.76 1.51
N THR A 93 11.59 -2.08 1.89
CA THR A 93 11.96 -1.90 3.30
C THR A 93 10.94 -1.05 4.04
N VAL A 94 10.43 0.02 3.40
CA VAL A 94 9.35 0.85 3.96
C VAL A 94 8.09 0.02 4.14
N LEU A 95 7.66 -0.74 3.14
CA LEU A 95 6.47 -1.59 3.21
C LEU A 95 6.56 -2.63 4.34
N GLN A 96 7.73 -3.23 4.55
CA GLN A 96 7.96 -4.16 5.65
C GLN A 96 7.77 -3.48 7.02
N LYS A 97 8.34 -2.28 7.22
CA LYS A 97 8.15 -1.50 8.46
C LYS A 97 6.71 -1.02 8.66
N VAL A 98 6.02 -0.70 7.57
CA VAL A 98 4.59 -0.35 7.60
C VAL A 98 3.76 -1.55 8.05
N TYR A 99 4.07 -2.76 7.56
CA TYR A 99 3.40 -3.98 7.99
C TYR A 99 3.62 -4.27 9.48
N GLU A 100 4.84 -4.08 9.99
CA GLU A 100 5.14 -4.19 11.43
C GLU A 100 4.33 -3.18 12.25
N ALA A 101 4.30 -1.92 11.81
CA ALA A 101 3.49 -0.88 12.46
C ALA A 101 1.98 -1.20 12.43
N TYR A 102 1.48 -1.80 11.35
CA TYR A 102 0.10 -2.24 11.22
C TYR A 102 -0.22 -3.37 12.22
N ALA A 103 0.65 -4.38 12.30
CA ALA A 103 0.48 -5.48 13.24
C ALA A 103 0.43 -4.97 14.70
N ASP A 104 1.29 -4.01 15.04
CA ASP A 104 1.37 -3.48 16.41
C ASP A 104 0.28 -2.48 16.77
N ALA A 105 -0.01 -1.51 15.91
CA ALA A 105 -0.88 -0.38 16.24
C ALA A 105 -2.33 -0.55 15.77
N VAL A 106 -2.60 -1.52 14.89
CA VAL A 106 -3.94 -1.78 14.35
C VAL A 106 -4.44 -3.15 14.83
N MET A 107 -3.70 -4.23 14.60
CA MET A 107 -4.18 -5.58 14.93
C MET A 107 -4.21 -5.88 16.44
N LYS A 108 -3.41 -5.19 17.25
CA LYS A 108 -3.46 -5.32 18.72
C LYS A 108 -4.49 -4.41 19.37
N ASN A 109 -5.17 -3.53 18.62
CA ASN A 109 -6.20 -2.66 19.17
C ASN A 109 -7.53 -3.45 19.31
N PRO A 110 -8.04 -3.68 20.54
CA PRO A 110 -9.26 -4.48 20.76
C PRO A 110 -10.52 -3.83 20.17
N PHE A 111 -10.48 -2.54 19.84
CA PHE A 111 -11.60 -1.82 19.22
C PHE A 111 -11.53 -1.77 17.69
N HIS A 112 -10.47 -2.30 17.08
CA HIS A 112 -10.37 -2.38 15.64
C HIS A 112 -11.02 -3.67 15.12
N THR A 113 -12.04 -3.51 14.29
CA THR A 113 -12.63 -4.63 13.55
C THR A 113 -11.79 -4.88 12.29
N PRO A 114 -11.28 -6.11 12.07
CA PRO A 114 -10.54 -6.45 10.85
C PRO A 114 -11.35 -6.15 9.59
N GLU A 115 -10.65 -5.91 8.47
CA GLU A 115 -11.22 -5.58 7.16
C GLU A 115 -11.97 -4.23 7.08
N MET A 116 -12.11 -3.49 8.18
CA MET A 116 -12.71 -2.15 8.22
C MET A 116 -11.64 -1.04 8.08
N PRO A 117 -12.04 0.20 7.72
CA PRO A 117 -11.11 1.32 7.64
C PRO A 117 -10.28 1.52 8.91
N ILE A 118 -8.98 1.73 8.74
CA ILE A 118 -8.01 1.92 9.81
C ILE A 118 -8.12 3.36 10.30
N ARG A 119 -8.62 3.53 11.52
CA ARG A 119 -8.71 4.82 12.24
C ARG A 119 -7.92 4.72 13.53
N SER A 120 -6.59 4.75 13.42
CA SER A 120 -5.66 4.56 14.55
C SER A 120 -4.61 5.66 14.55
N GLU A 121 -4.70 6.58 15.51
CA GLU A 121 -3.72 7.66 15.69
C GLU A 121 -2.30 7.10 15.93
N GLY A 122 -2.21 5.98 16.65
CA GLY A 122 -0.94 5.29 16.88
C GLY A 122 -0.33 4.75 15.59
N PHE A 123 -1.16 4.29 14.65
CA PHE A 123 -0.68 3.88 13.34
C PHE A 123 -0.23 5.11 12.53
N ASP A 124 -1.06 6.15 12.45
CA ASP A 124 -0.72 7.39 11.72
C ASP A 124 0.56 8.04 12.21
N THR A 125 0.81 8.02 13.52
CA THR A 125 2.04 8.54 14.12
C THR A 125 3.27 7.74 13.66
N ARG A 126 3.18 6.40 13.66
CA ARG A 126 4.27 5.53 13.20
C ARG A 126 4.54 5.70 11.71
N ILE A 127 3.49 5.80 10.89
CA ILE A 127 3.61 6.06 9.45
C ILE A 127 4.27 7.41 9.19
N THR A 128 3.90 8.44 9.95
CA THR A 128 4.54 9.76 9.86
C THR A 128 6.02 9.69 10.25
N ALA A 129 6.37 8.97 11.31
CA ALA A 129 7.77 8.80 11.71
C ALA A 129 8.61 8.00 10.70
N LEU A 130 7.98 7.07 9.97
CA LEU A 130 8.64 6.23 8.96
C LEU A 130 8.87 6.95 7.63
N ILE A 131 7.87 7.71 7.15
CA ILE A 131 7.86 8.29 5.79
C ILE A 131 8.11 9.81 5.80
N GLY A 132 7.84 10.49 6.91
CA GLY A 132 8.00 11.94 7.02
C GLY A 132 7.14 12.69 6.02
N THR A 133 7.76 13.62 5.29
CA THR A 133 7.13 14.39 4.19
C THR A 133 7.09 13.61 2.86
N GLY A 134 7.58 12.36 2.85
CA GLY A 134 7.69 11.56 1.63
C GLY A 134 8.82 12.02 0.70
N GLN A 135 9.62 13.02 1.05
CA GLN A 135 10.82 13.38 0.29
C GLN A 135 12.05 12.70 0.88
N SER A 136 12.72 11.87 0.09
CA SER A 136 14.04 11.32 0.41
C SER A 136 15.12 12.29 -0.08
N SER A 137 15.98 12.71 0.86
CA SER A 137 17.11 13.63 0.67
C SER A 137 18.09 13.17 -0.41
#